data_AF-A0A1H0BA24-F1
#
_entry.id   AF-A0A1H0BA24-F1
#
_cell.length_a   1.000
_cell.length_b   1.000
_cell.length_c   1.000
_cell.angle_alpha   90.00
_cell.angle_beta   90.00
_cell.angle_gamma   90.00
#
_symmetry.space_group_name_H-M   'P 1'
#
loop_
_entity.id
_entity.type
_entity.pdbx_description
1 polymer ?
#
loop_
_entity_poly.entity_id
_entity_poly.type
_entity_poly.pdbx_seq_one_letter_code
_entity_poly.pdbx_strand_id
1 'polypeptide(L)'
;MATRLPLATLIELAQNKTDEATRRLGQLQAARTSAADKLEMLQRYRQEYLDQLQVRMVAGVPAAQMRNFNHFISTLDSAIEQQRAITAQADTRLATGRGDWQSSQRRLNSFDTLAGRVRLQEIAVQHKREQRDNDERSARQFFQLRAGLQGH
;
A
#
# COMPACT_ATOMS: atom_id res chain seq x y z
N MET A 1 -26.05 1.80 20.19
CA MET A 1 -25.47 0.44 20.33
C MET A 1 -24.56 0.21 19.14
N ALA A 2 -23.27 -0.06 19.36
CA ALA A 2 -22.32 -0.31 18.27
C ALA A 2 -22.64 -1.67 17.65
N THR A 3 -23.14 -1.68 16.42
CA THR A 3 -23.43 -2.88 15.64
C THR A 3 -22.12 -3.66 15.47
N ARG A 4 -21.99 -4.80 16.16
CA ARG A 4 -20.85 -5.71 15.99
C ARG A 4 -20.96 -6.35 14.61
N LEU A 5 -20.15 -5.85 13.67
CA LEU A 5 -20.04 -6.46 12.35
C LEU A 5 -19.39 -7.86 12.49
N PRO A 6 -19.84 -8.85 11.70
CA PRO A 6 -19.20 -10.16 11.65
C PRO A 6 -17.71 -10.04 11.28
N LEU A 7 -16.86 -10.88 11.85
CA LEU A 7 -15.41 -10.84 11.62
C LEU A 7 -15.05 -10.98 10.12
N ALA A 8 -15.79 -11.81 9.38
CA ALA A 8 -15.62 -11.94 7.93
C ALA A 8 -15.86 -10.61 7.20
N THR A 9 -16.91 -9.86 7.55
CA THR A 9 -17.19 -8.54 6.97
C THR A 9 -16.11 -7.51 7.32
N LEU A 10 -15.52 -7.60 8.53
CA LEU A 10 -14.40 -6.73 8.91
C LEU A 10 -13.13 -7.03 8.11
N ILE A 11 -12.87 -8.31 7.80
CA ILE A 11 -11.75 -8.74 6.95
C ILE A 11 -11.94 -8.23 5.53
N GLU A 12 -13.12 -8.45 4.95
CA GLU A 12 -13.44 -7.99 3.60
C GLU A 12 -13.28 -6.46 3.47
N LEU A 13 -13.79 -5.71 4.45
CA LEU A 13 -13.62 -4.26 4.47
C LEU A 13 -12.14 -3.84 4.59
N ALA A 14 -11.35 -4.56 5.38
CA ALA A 14 -9.92 -4.29 5.54
C ALA A 14 -9.12 -4.65 4.27
N GLN A 15 -9.47 -5.72 3.57
CA GLN A 15 -8.94 -6.10 2.26
C GLN A 15 -9.24 -5.02 1.23
N ASN A 16 -10.50 -4.62 1.08
CA ASN A 16 -10.91 -3.59 0.13
C ASN A 16 -10.16 -2.27 0.36
N LYS A 17 -9.99 -1.85 1.63
CA LYS A 17 -9.20 -0.66 1.98
C LYS A 17 -7.70 -0.81 1.66
N THR A 18 -7.14 -1.99 1.87
CA THR A 18 -5.73 -2.27 1.59
C THR A 18 -5.49 -2.26 0.07
N ASP A 19 -6.40 -2.81 -0.71
CA ASP A 19 -6.34 -2.79 -2.18
C ASP A 19 -6.45 -1.37 -2.72
N GLU A 20 -7.38 -0.57 -2.19
CA GLU A 20 -7.51 0.85 -2.53
C GLU A 20 -6.22 1.62 -2.20
N ALA A 21 -5.68 1.44 -0.99
CA ALA A 21 -4.43 2.07 -0.58
C ALA A 21 -3.26 1.64 -1.47
N THR A 22 -3.22 0.38 -1.92
CA THR A 22 -2.18 -0.14 -2.84
C THR A 22 -2.28 0.53 -4.21
N ARG A 23 -3.48 0.63 -4.79
CA ARG A 23 -3.71 1.34 -6.06
C ARG A 23 -3.33 2.82 -5.93
N ARG A 24 -3.72 3.45 -4.82
CA ARG A 24 -3.40 4.86 -4.55
C ARG A 24 -1.89 5.07 -4.42
N LEU A 25 -1.19 4.17 -3.74
CA LEU A 25 0.27 4.22 -3.61
C LEU A 25 0.96 4.11 -4.97
N GLY A 26 0.46 3.25 -5.87
CA GLY A 26 0.94 3.17 -7.25
C GLY A 26 0.78 4.48 -8.02
N GLN A 27 -0.38 5.13 -7.90
CA GLN A 27 -0.60 6.46 -8.52
C GLN A 27 0.34 7.53 -7.96
N LEU A 28 0.56 7.55 -6.64
CA LEU A 28 1.47 8.49 -6.00
C LEU A 28 2.91 8.28 -6.46
N GLN A 29 3.33 7.03 -6.60
CA GLN A 29 4.66 6.69 -7.09
C GLN A 29 4.85 7.11 -8.55
N ALA A 30 3.87 6.85 -9.42
CA ALA A 30 3.89 7.32 -10.81
C ALA A 30 3.95 8.85 -10.90
N ALA A 31 3.16 9.57 -10.10
CA ALA A 31 3.16 11.03 -10.06
C ALA A 31 4.52 11.59 -9.59
N ARG A 32 5.14 10.97 -8.59
CA ARG A 32 6.48 11.34 -8.11
C ARG A 32 7.54 11.13 -9.19
N THR A 33 7.53 9.97 -9.86
CA THR A 33 8.45 9.69 -10.97
C THR A 33 8.30 10.71 -12.09
N SER A 34 7.08 10.96 -12.55
CA SER A 34 6.82 11.95 -13.60
C SER A 34 7.28 13.37 -13.21
N ALA A 35 7.09 13.78 -11.96
CA ALA A 35 7.58 15.06 -11.47
C ALA A 35 9.12 15.14 -11.44
N ALA A 36 9.79 14.05 -11.07
CA ALA A 36 11.24 13.95 -11.06
C ALA A 36 11.82 13.97 -12.49
N ASP A 37 11.24 13.20 -13.42
CA ASP A 37 11.68 13.16 -14.82
C ASP A 37 11.56 14.53 -15.48
N LYS A 38 10.46 15.25 -15.20
CA LYS A 38 10.27 16.61 -15.71
C LYS A 38 11.29 17.59 -15.11
N LEU A 39 11.64 17.45 -13.84
CA LEU A 39 12.68 18.26 -13.21
C LEU A 39 14.05 18.01 -13.86
N GLU A 40 14.40 16.74 -14.08
CA GLU A 40 15.64 16.37 -14.75
C GLU A 40 15.70 16.95 -16.17
N MET A 41 14.60 16.84 -16.93
CA MET A 41 14.49 17.41 -18.27
C MET A 41 14.74 18.92 -18.27
N LEU A 42 14.13 19.67 -17.34
CA LEU A 42 14.35 21.12 -17.24
C LEU A 42 15.79 21.46 -16.88
N GLN A 43 16.41 20.71 -15.98
CA GLN A 43 17.81 20.91 -15.57
C GLN A 43 18.78 20.61 -16.72
N ARG A 44 18.55 19.53 -17.47
CA ARG A 44 19.34 19.19 -18.65
C ARG A 44 19.22 20.26 -19.73
N TYR A 45 17.99 20.68 -20.02
CA TYR A 45 17.73 21.74 -21.00
C TYR A 45 18.39 23.06 -20.60
N ARG A 46 18.38 23.41 -19.31
CA ARG A 46 19.11 24.57 -18.78
C ARG A 46 20.61 24.49 -19.05
N GLN A 47 21.22 23.33 -18.79
CA GLN A 47 22.65 23.12 -19.01
C GLN A 47 22.99 23.25 -20.50
N GLU A 48 22.25 22.56 -21.37
CA GLU A 48 22.43 22.65 -22.82
C GLU A 48 22.31 24.10 -23.32
N TYR A 49 21.37 24.87 -22.76
CA TYR A 49 21.16 26.27 -23.13
C TYR A 49 22.33 27.17 -22.70
N LEU A 50 22.91 26.92 -21.52
CA LEU A 50 24.10 27.63 -21.04
C LEU A 50 25.35 27.30 -21.87
N ASP A 51 25.54 26.03 -22.22
CA ASP A 51 26.67 25.59 -23.05
C ASP A 51 26.61 26.24 -24.44
N GLN A 52 25.41 26.32 -25.04
CA GLN A 52 25.19 27.03 -26.30
C GLN A 52 25.53 28.52 -26.21
N LEU A 53 25.21 29.17 -25.09
CA LEU A 53 25.61 30.58 -24.89
C LEU A 53 27.13 30.69 -24.80
N GLN A 54 27.80 29.81 -24.06
CA GLN A 54 29.25 29.88 -23.90
C GLN A 54 29.97 29.82 -25.25
N VAL A 55 29.52 28.93 -26.15
CA VAL A 55 30.04 28.84 -27.53
C VAL A 55 29.79 30.13 -28.32
N ARG A 56 28.58 30.71 -28.22
CA ARG A 56 28.23 31.96 -28.92
C ARG A 56 28.99 33.17 -28.38
N MET A 57 29.26 33.21 -27.07
CA MET A 57 30.02 34.28 -26.42
C MET A 57 31.44 34.38 -26.98
N VAL A 58 32.09 33.25 -27.28
CA VAL A 58 33.40 33.22 -27.94
C VAL A 58 33.34 33.84 -29.35
N ALA A 59 32.20 33.75 -30.04
CA ALA A 59 32.00 34.32 -31.37
C ALA A 59 31.55 35.80 -31.37
N GLY A 60 31.30 36.40 -30.19
CA GLY A 60 30.78 37.76 -30.03
C GLY A 60 29.26 37.83 -30.18
N VAL A 61 28.55 38.06 -29.06
CA VAL A 61 27.07 38.09 -29.02
C VAL A 61 26.55 39.53 -28.98
N PRO A 62 25.60 39.91 -29.86
CA PRO A 62 24.94 41.21 -29.79
C PRO A 62 24.21 41.43 -28.45
N ALA A 63 24.23 42.65 -27.92
CA ALA A 63 23.62 42.99 -26.62
C ALA A 63 22.12 42.62 -26.54
N ALA A 64 21.38 42.71 -27.65
CA ALA A 64 19.98 42.29 -27.71
C ALA A 64 19.80 40.78 -27.50
N GLN A 65 20.68 39.94 -28.07
CA GLN A 65 20.66 38.49 -27.86
C GLN A 65 21.02 38.14 -26.41
N MET A 66 21.97 38.87 -25.80
CA MET A 66 22.30 38.71 -24.37
C MET A 66 21.11 39.00 -23.46
N ARG A 67 20.32 40.04 -23.75
CA ARG A 67 19.10 40.35 -23.00
C ARG A 67 18.06 39.24 -23.12
N ASN A 68 17.82 38.73 -24.34
CA ASN A 68 16.87 37.64 -24.56
C ASN A 68 17.28 36.37 -23.81
N PHE A 69 18.59 36.06 -23.82
CA PHE A 69 19.15 34.96 -23.06
C PHE A 69 18.87 35.09 -21.56
N ASN A 70 19.21 36.23 -20.96
CA ASN A 70 19.02 36.48 -19.53
C ASN A 70 17.53 36.41 -19.12
N HIS A 71 16.63 36.84 -20.00
CA HIS A 71 15.20 36.72 -19.74
C HIS A 71 14.73 35.26 -19.77
N PHE A 72 15.17 34.49 -20.76
CA PHE A 72 14.79 33.09 -20.88
C PHE A 72 15.35 32.24 -19.74
N ILE A 73 16.62 32.42 -19.38
CA ILE A 73 17.24 31.66 -18.28
C ILE A 73 16.54 31.96 -16.95
N SER A 74 16.15 33.22 -16.69
CA SER A 74 15.38 33.59 -15.49
C SER A 74 14.00 32.92 -15.46
N THR A 75 13.33 32.81 -16.61
CA THR A 75 12.05 32.10 -16.72
C THR A 75 12.23 30.61 -16.48
N LEU A 76 13.29 30.02 -17.05
CA LEU A 76 13.60 28.60 -16.89
C LEU A 76 13.98 28.26 -15.44
N ASP A 77 14.78 29.10 -14.78
CA ASP A 77 15.12 28.95 -13.36
C ASP A 77 13.87 29.00 -12.48
N SER A 78 12.95 29.92 -12.77
CA SER A 78 11.65 29.99 -12.08
C SER A 78 10.82 28.72 -12.27
N ALA A 79 10.79 28.17 -13.49
CA ALA A 79 10.09 26.91 -13.78
C ALA A 79 10.74 25.70 -13.07
N ILE A 80 12.07 25.67 -12.97
CA ILE A 80 12.81 24.64 -12.23
C ILE A 80 12.46 24.71 -10.74
N GLU A 81 12.43 25.90 -10.13
CA GLU A 81 12.04 26.05 -8.72
C GLU A 81 10.60 25.61 -8.47
N GLN A 82 9.68 25.96 -9.36
CA GLN A 82 8.29 25.46 -9.29
C GLN A 82 8.25 23.93 -9.39
N GLN A 83 9.00 23.34 -10.32
CA GLN A 83 9.04 21.89 -10.49
C GLN A 83 9.68 21.18 -9.29
N ARG A 84 10.71 21.78 -8.65
CA ARG A 84 11.29 21.28 -7.39
C ARG A 84 10.25 21.23 -6.28
N ALA A 85 9.44 22.28 -6.13
CA ALA A 85 8.36 22.31 -5.15
C ALA A 85 7.31 21.23 -5.42
N ILE A 86 6.95 21.00 -6.70
CA ILE A 86 6.04 19.91 -7.10
C ILE A 86 6.62 18.54 -6.73
N THR A 87 7.90 18.29 -7.02
CA THR A 87 8.56 17.03 -6.67
C THR A 87 8.60 16.82 -5.16
N ALA A 88 8.94 17.84 -4.38
CA ALA A 88 8.94 17.77 -2.91
C ALA A 88 7.52 17.49 -2.35
N GLN A 89 6.49 18.09 -2.94
CA GLN A 89 5.10 17.80 -2.57
C GLN A 89 4.72 16.35 -2.92
N ALA A 90 5.15 15.85 -4.09
CA ALA A 90 4.91 14.47 -4.50
C ALA A 90 5.62 13.46 -3.57
N ASP A 91 6.85 13.75 -3.15
CA ASP A 91 7.59 12.96 -2.16
C ASP A 91 6.85 12.90 -0.81
N THR A 92 6.35 14.05 -0.34
CA THR A 92 5.56 14.12 0.90
C THR A 92 4.28 13.28 0.79
N ARG A 93 3.53 13.43 -0.31
CA ARG A 93 2.30 12.65 -0.54
C ARG A 93 2.59 11.16 -0.63
N LEU A 94 3.67 10.76 -1.29
CA LEU A 94 4.10 9.36 -1.37
C LEU A 94 4.45 8.81 0.01
N ALA A 95 5.13 9.57 0.85
CA ALA A 95 5.44 9.19 2.23
C ALA A 95 4.17 8.99 3.07
N THR A 96 3.21 9.92 2.99
CA THR A 96 1.90 9.77 3.65
C THR A 96 1.16 8.53 3.13
N GLY A 97 1.08 8.34 1.81
CA GLY A 97 0.42 7.19 1.21
C GLY A 97 1.03 5.85 1.63
N ARG A 98 2.36 5.79 1.81
CA ARG A 98 3.03 4.60 2.37
C ARG A 98 2.59 4.33 3.81
N GLY A 99 2.46 5.38 4.63
CA GLY A 99 1.97 5.26 6.00
C GLY A 99 0.53 4.72 6.07
N ASP A 100 -0.36 5.25 5.22
CA ASP A 100 -1.76 4.81 5.14
C ASP A 100 -1.88 3.35 4.69
N TRP A 101 -1.10 2.96 3.68
CA TRP A 101 -1.02 1.58 3.22
C TRP A 101 -0.51 0.63 4.32
N GLN A 102 0.59 0.98 5.00
CA GLN A 102 1.11 0.19 6.12
C GLN A 102 0.11 0.04 7.25
N SER A 103 -0.63 1.11 7.58
CA SER A 103 -1.68 1.07 8.60
C SER A 103 -2.81 0.12 8.21
N SER A 104 -3.24 0.17 6.95
CA SER A 104 -4.29 -0.68 6.39
C SER A 104 -3.86 -2.16 6.40
N GLN A 105 -2.63 -2.44 5.97
CA GLN A 105 -2.05 -3.78 5.99
C GLN A 105 -1.96 -4.35 7.41
N ARG A 106 -1.51 -3.55 8.39
CA ARG A 106 -1.45 -3.98 9.80
C ARG A 106 -2.83 -4.34 10.34
N ARG A 107 -3.85 -3.56 9.98
CA ARG A 107 -5.23 -3.82 10.39
C ARG A 107 -5.77 -5.10 9.78
N LEU A 108 -5.51 -5.36 8.49
CA LEU A 108 -5.88 -6.61 7.83
C LEU A 108 -5.23 -7.81 8.53
N ASN A 109 -3.91 -7.78 8.71
CA ASN A 109 -3.16 -8.85 9.38
C ASN A 109 -3.68 -9.13 10.80
N SER A 110 -4.13 -8.09 11.51
CA SER A 110 -4.72 -8.22 12.86
C SER A 110 -6.05 -8.97 12.83
N PHE A 111 -6.90 -8.70 11.83
CA PHE A 111 -8.16 -9.43 11.66
C PHE A 111 -7.94 -10.87 11.21
N ASP A 112 -7.00 -11.12 10.30
CA ASP A 112 -6.64 -12.49 9.90
C ASP A 112 -6.13 -13.32 11.08
N THR A 113 -5.31 -12.71 11.94
CA THR A 113 -4.82 -13.34 13.17
C THR A 113 -5.99 -13.68 14.11
N LEU A 114 -6.96 -12.77 14.27
CA LEU A 114 -8.13 -13.01 15.10
C LEU A 114 -9.01 -14.13 14.51
N ALA A 115 -9.22 -14.14 13.19
CA ALA A 115 -10.00 -15.19 12.53
C ALA A 115 -9.36 -16.57 12.66
N GLY A 116 -8.02 -16.66 12.55
CA GLY A 116 -7.29 -17.89 12.83
C GLY A 116 -7.54 -18.42 14.24
N ARG A 117 -7.52 -17.54 15.25
CA ARG A 117 -7.81 -17.92 16.65
C ARG A 117 -9.26 -18.41 16.83
N VAL A 118 -10.23 -17.71 16.24
CA VAL A 118 -11.65 -18.12 16.29
C VAL A 118 -11.83 -19.50 15.67
N ARG A 119 -11.25 -19.74 14.48
CA ARG A 119 -11.31 -21.04 13.80
C ARG A 119 -10.71 -22.16 14.64
N LEU A 120 -9.57 -21.94 15.29
CA LEU A 120 -8.96 -22.94 16.17
C LEU A 120 -9.84 -23.26 17.39
N GLN A 121 -10.50 -22.25 17.96
CA GLN A 121 -11.45 -22.48 19.07
C GLN A 121 -12.66 -23.28 18.61
N GLU A 122 -13.22 -22.97 17.44
CA GLU A 122 -14.34 -23.73 16.86
C GLU A 122 -13.97 -25.19 16.63
N ILE A 123 -12.81 -25.45 16.02
CA ILE A 123 -12.28 -26.80 15.80
C ILE A 123 -12.14 -27.56 17.13
N ALA A 124 -11.57 -26.92 18.16
CA ALA A 124 -11.41 -27.54 19.48
C ALA A 124 -12.77 -27.87 20.14
N VAL A 125 -13.78 -27.01 19.97
CA VAL A 125 -15.14 -27.27 20.46
C VAL A 125 -15.78 -28.43 19.71
N GLN A 126 -15.62 -28.51 18.38
CA GLN A 126 -16.17 -29.63 17.60
C GLN A 126 -15.50 -30.95 17.98
N HIS A 127 -14.17 -30.99 18.09
CA HIS A 127 -13.47 -32.21 18.53
C HIS A 127 -13.93 -32.70 19.91
N LYS A 128 -14.16 -31.79 20.86
CA LYS A 128 -14.71 -32.16 22.17
C LYS A 128 -16.12 -32.75 22.09
N ARG A 129 -16.97 -32.22 21.18
CA ARG A 129 -18.31 -32.76 20.95
C ARG A 129 -18.26 -34.13 20.30
N GLU A 130 -17.45 -34.29 19.25
CA GLU A 130 -17.25 -35.56 18.55
C GLU A 130 -16.69 -36.64 19.48
N GLN A 131 -15.71 -36.29 20.32
CA GLN A 131 -15.18 -37.19 21.33
C GLN A 131 -16.28 -37.67 22.29
N ARG A 132 -17.09 -36.74 22.82
CA ARG A 132 -18.20 -37.09 23.71
C ARG A 132 -19.22 -38.02 23.05
N ASP A 133 -19.60 -37.71 21.81
CA ASP A 133 -20.57 -38.51 21.05
C ASP A 133 -20.05 -39.91 20.70
N ASN A 134 -18.74 -40.05 20.49
CA ASN A 134 -18.08 -41.33 20.27
C ASN A 134 -18.02 -42.15 21.57
N ASP A 135 -17.61 -41.52 22.69
CA ASP A 135 -17.56 -42.18 24.00
C ASP A 135 -18.95 -42.69 24.42
N GLU A 136 -20.01 -41.89 24.20
CA GLU A 136 -21.40 -42.29 24.46
C GLU A 136 -21.86 -43.46 23.58
N ARG A 137 -21.39 -43.55 22.33
CA ARG A 137 -21.70 -44.67 21.42
C ARG A 137 -20.96 -45.94 21.83
N SER A 138 -19.66 -45.84 22.12
CA SER A 138 -18.85 -46.96 22.60
C SER A 138 -19.37 -47.51 23.93
N ALA A 139 -19.74 -46.64 24.87
CA ALA A 139 -20.34 -47.06 26.14
C ALA A 139 -21.66 -47.83 25.90
N ARG A 140 -22.57 -47.30 25.07
CA ARG A 140 -23.83 -47.97 24.72
C ARG A 140 -23.60 -49.34 24.10
N GLN A 141 -22.68 -49.46 23.16
CA GLN A 141 -22.36 -50.73 22.50
C GLN A 141 -21.75 -51.75 23.49
N PHE A 142 -20.88 -51.29 24.39
CA PHE A 142 -20.32 -52.14 25.45
C PHE A 142 -21.40 -52.69 26.38
N PHE A 143 -22.33 -51.85 26.83
CA PHE A 143 -23.45 -52.29 27.66
C PHE A 143 -24.36 -53.30 26.93
N GLN A 144 -24.61 -53.11 25.64
CA GLN A 144 -25.38 -54.06 24.82
C GLN A 144 -24.69 -55.42 24.67
N LEU A 145 -23.39 -55.43 24.38
CA LEU A 145 -22.59 -56.67 24.30
C LEU A 145 -22.57 -57.42 25.64
N ARG A 146 -22.46 -56.71 26.76
CA ARG A 146 -22.47 -57.33 28.10
C ARG A 146 -23.83 -57.91 28.48
N ALA A 147 -24.92 -57.26 28.06
CA ALA A 147 -26.27 -57.75 28.28
C ALA A 147 -26.58 -59.00 27.43
N GLY A 148 -26.04 -59.10 26.21
CA GLY A 148 -26.17 -60.30 25.36
C GLY A 148 -25.40 -61.52 25.86
N LEU A 149 -24.28 -61.34 26.56
CA LEU A 149 -23.46 -62.43 27.11
C LEU A 149 -23.98 -63.03 28.43
N GLN A 150 -24.95 -62.37 29.10
CA GLN A 150 -25.58 -62.87 30.33
C GLN A 150 -26.95 -63.53 30.10
N GLY A 151 -27.39 -63.65 28.84
CA GLY A 151 -28.72 -64.15 28.45
C GLY A 151 -28.75 -65.56 27.84
N HIS A 152 -27.67 -66.33 27.94
CA HIS A 152 -27.59 -67.75 27.54
C HIS A 152 -27.20 -68.59 28.75
#